data_AF-A0A0F9IHM8-F1
#
_entry.id   AF-A0A0F9IHM8-F1
#
_cell.length_a   1.000
_cell.length_b   1.000
_cell.length_c   1.000
_cell.angle_alpha   90.00
_cell.angle_beta   90.00
_cell.angle_gamma   90.00
#
_symmetry.space_group_name_H-M   'P 1'
#
loop_
_entity.id
_entity.type
_entity.pdbx_description
1 polymer ?
#
loop_
_entity_poly.entity_id
_entity_poly.type
_entity_poly.pdbx_seq_one_letter_code
_entity_poly.pdbx_strand_id
1 'polypeptide(L)'
;MYKEALEAIESINQEIYDFFEEKYGETFPILELQTDGFALVITFMENYQLWSDDNDDREYNEATDEYEPIESYLRKKTQEMIDKIGSIKIKGD
;
A
#
# COMPACT_ATOMS: atom_id res chain seq x y z
N MET A 1 14.07 -5.68 4.51
CA MET A 1 13.34 -5.20 3.32
C MET A 1 12.35 -6.21 2.76
N TYR A 2 12.70 -7.25 1.97
CA TYR A 2 11.67 -8.15 1.39
C TYR A 2 10.71 -8.77 2.42
N LYS A 3 11.25 -9.35 3.49
CA LYS A 3 10.45 -9.93 4.59
C LYS A 3 9.60 -8.88 5.30
N GLU A 4 10.17 -7.71 5.55
CA GLU A 4 9.52 -6.59 6.23
C GLU A 4 8.36 -6.02 5.40
N ALA A 5 8.55 -5.92 4.07
CA ALA A 5 7.52 -5.52 3.13
C ALA A 5 6.38 -6.55 3.07
N LEU A 6 6.69 -7.84 3.05
CA LEU A 6 5.68 -8.90 3.12
C LEU A 6 4.85 -8.81 4.41
N GLU A 7 5.50 -8.71 5.57
CA GLU A 7 4.81 -8.59 6.88
C GLU A 7 3.92 -7.34 6.92
N ALA A 8 4.40 -6.21 6.38
CA ALA A 8 3.61 -4.99 6.27
C ALA A 8 2.39 -5.16 5.35
N ILE A 9 2.56 -5.77 4.18
CA ILE A 9 1.48 -6.03 3.22
C ILE A 9 0.43 -6.96 3.83
N GLU A 10 0.84 -8.04 4.49
CA GLU A 10 -0.05 -8.98 5.17
C GLU A 10 -0.87 -8.27 6.25
N SER A 11 -0.21 -7.48 7.10
CA SER A 11 -0.84 -6.69 8.16
C SER A 11 -1.89 -5.71 7.61
N ILE A 12 -1.52 -4.91 6.60
CA ILE A 12 -2.42 -3.91 6.00
C ILE A 12 -3.59 -4.57 5.27
N ASN A 13 -3.32 -5.62 4.50
CA ASN A 13 -4.38 -6.34 3.81
C ASN A 13 -5.36 -6.96 4.81
N GLN A 14 -4.90 -7.53 5.92
CA GLN A 14 -5.79 -8.07 6.96
C GLN A 14 -6.75 -7.00 7.50
N GLU A 15 -6.25 -5.81 7.83
CA GLU A 15 -7.11 -4.71 8.31
C GLU A 15 -8.14 -4.26 7.28
N ILE A 16 -7.72 -4.19 6.01
CA ILE A 16 -8.61 -3.88 4.90
C ILE A 16 -9.67 -4.97 4.74
N TYR A 17 -9.27 -6.24 4.80
CA TYR A 17 -10.20 -7.37 4.71
C TYR A 17 -11.25 -7.30 5.82
N ASP A 18 -10.84 -7.11 7.06
CA ASP A 18 -11.75 -7.01 8.20
C ASP A 18 -12.79 -5.89 7.98
N PHE A 19 -12.36 -4.74 7.43
CA PHE A 19 -13.25 -3.62 7.09
C PHE A 19 -14.21 -3.92 5.93
N PHE A 20 -13.74 -4.53 4.84
CA PHE A 20 -14.55 -4.80 3.65
C PHE A 20 -15.47 -6.01 3.82
N GLU A 21 -15.03 -7.06 4.52
CA GLU A 21 -15.84 -8.23 4.83
C GLU A 21 -17.06 -7.83 5.68
N GLU A 22 -16.85 -7.04 6.74
CA GLU A 22 -17.94 -6.54 7.60
C GLU A 22 -18.97 -5.73 6.80
N LYS A 23 -18.52 -4.95 5.81
CA LYS A 23 -19.35 -3.94 5.13
C LYS A 23 -19.96 -4.40 3.81
N TYR A 24 -19.30 -5.29 3.08
CA TYR A 24 -19.66 -5.63 1.69
C TYR A 24 -19.71 -7.13 1.40
N GLY A 25 -19.21 -8.00 2.28
CA GLY A 25 -19.25 -9.46 2.08
C GLY A 25 -18.42 -9.98 0.90
N GLU A 26 -17.52 -9.17 0.36
CA GLU A 26 -16.58 -9.51 -0.72
C GLU A 26 -15.14 -9.16 -0.29
N THR A 27 -14.18 -9.92 -0.79
CA THR A 27 -12.76 -9.76 -0.46
C THR A 27 -11.90 -9.70 -1.71
N PHE A 28 -10.98 -8.73 -1.74
CA PHE A 28 -9.94 -8.62 -2.78
C PHE A 28 -8.63 -8.16 -2.12
N PRO A 29 -7.48 -8.79 -2.44
CA PRO A 29 -6.20 -8.26 -2.01
C PRO A 29 -6.02 -6.87 -2.59
N ILE A 30 -5.76 -5.89 -1.72
CA ILE A 30 -5.61 -4.49 -2.14
C ILE A 30 -4.14 -4.19 -2.39
N LEU A 31 -3.24 -4.68 -1.54
CA LEU A 31 -1.80 -4.54 -1.71
C LEU A 31 -1.16 -5.82 -2.23
N GLU A 32 -0.26 -5.67 -3.19
CA GLU A 32 0.50 -6.78 -3.77
C GLU A 32 1.98 -6.45 -3.81
N LEU A 33 2.80 -7.48 -3.61
CA LEU A 33 4.23 -7.42 -3.85
C LEU A 33 4.52 -8.03 -5.21
N GLN A 34 5.09 -7.22 -6.09
CA GLN A 34 5.47 -7.59 -7.45
C GLN A 34 6.97 -7.39 -7.63
N THR A 35 7.49 -7.93 -8.73
CA THR A 35 8.83 -7.60 -9.24
C THR A 35 8.73 -7.31 -10.73
N ASP A 36 9.44 -6.29 -11.18
CA ASP A 36 9.58 -5.97 -12.61
C ASP A 36 10.80 -6.68 -13.25
N GLY A 37 11.47 -7.57 -12.49
CA GLY A 37 12.70 -8.26 -12.89
C GLY A 37 13.99 -7.57 -12.44
N PHE A 38 13.91 -6.34 -11.92
CA PHE A 38 15.05 -5.56 -11.43
C PHE A 38 14.83 -5.00 -10.02
N ALA A 39 13.58 -4.66 -9.71
CA ALA A 39 13.13 -4.01 -8.50
C ALA A 39 12.00 -4.80 -7.83
N LEU A 40 11.85 -4.60 -6.53
CA LEU A 40 10.62 -4.89 -5.79
C LEU A 40 9.67 -3.71 -5.96
N VAL A 41 8.41 -4.02 -6.22
CA VAL A 41 7.35 -3.03 -6.44
C VAL A 41 6.17 -3.40 -5.58
N ILE A 42 5.59 -2.44 -4.87
CA ILE A 42 4.37 -2.62 -4.10
C ILE A 42 3.26 -1.86 -4.80
N THR A 43 2.20 -2.55 -5.16
CA THR A 43 1.06 -2.01 -5.91
C THR A 43 -0.22 -2.03 -5.11
N PHE A 44 -1.11 -1.10 -5.41
CA PHE A 44 -2.49 -1.03 -4.95
C PHE A 44 -3.44 -1.38 -6.10
N MET A 45 -4.35 -2.35 -5.89
CA MET A 45 -5.30 -2.86 -6.88
C MET A 45 -4.63 -3.19 -8.23
N GLU A 46 -3.56 -3.98 -8.19
CA GLU A 46 -2.72 -4.42 -9.32
C GLU A 46 -2.00 -3.33 -10.14
N ASN A 47 -2.51 -2.09 -10.17
CA ASN A 47 -2.17 -1.11 -11.20
C ASN A 47 -1.52 0.18 -10.66
N TYR A 48 -1.65 0.46 -9.37
CA TYR A 48 -1.14 1.70 -8.79
C TYR A 48 0.11 1.43 -7.95
N GLN A 49 1.29 1.72 -8.47
CA GLN A 49 2.53 1.63 -7.71
C GLN A 49 2.50 2.59 -6.50
N LEU A 50 2.65 2.05 -5.30
CA LEU A 50 2.80 2.81 -4.06
C LEU A 50 4.27 3.03 -3.71
N TRP A 51 5.13 2.05 -4.02
CA TRP A 51 6.54 2.05 -3.66
C TRP A 51 7.37 1.15 -4.59
N SER A 52 8.65 1.46 -4.75
CA SER A 52 9.66 0.59 -5.38
C SER A 52 11.01 0.74 -4.69
N ASP A 53 11.80 -0.33 -4.61
CA ASP A 53 13.15 -0.29 -4.03
C ASP A 53 14.19 0.43 -4.92
N ASP A 54 13.92 0.59 -6.22
CA ASP A 54 14.76 1.39 -7.13
C ASP A 54 14.55 2.90 -6.94
N ASN A 55 13.36 3.30 -6.47
CA ASN A 55 13.03 4.67 -6.15
C ASN A 55 12.31 4.76 -4.78
N ASP A 56 13.11 4.63 -3.72
CA ASP A 56 12.63 4.65 -2.35
C ASP A 56 12.30 6.08 -1.89
N ASP A 57 11.03 6.46 -2.05
CA ASP A 57 10.51 7.79 -1.70
C ASP A 57 10.21 7.99 -0.19
N ARG A 58 10.69 7.08 0.67
CA ARG A 58 10.48 7.17 2.13
C ARG A 58 11.24 8.36 2.72
N GLU A 59 10.64 9.02 3.70
CA GLU A 59 11.29 10.13 4.40
C GLU A 59 12.51 9.60 5.19
N TYR A 60 13.68 10.22 4.98
CA TYR A 60 14.89 9.90 5.72
C TYR A 60 15.01 10.78 6.97
N ASN A 61 15.18 10.15 8.14
CA ASN A 61 15.32 10.83 9.42
C ASN A 61 16.80 10.97 9.81
N GLU A 62 17.36 12.18 9.66
CA GLU A 62 18.76 12.48 10.00
C GLU A 62 19.10 12.25 11.49
N ALA A 63 18.12 12.34 12.39
CA ALA A 63 18.36 12.16 13.83
C ALA A 63 18.56 10.69 14.22
N THR A 64 17.96 9.77 13.47
CA THR A 64 18.04 8.32 13.71
C THR A 64 18.87 7.57 12.68
N ASP A 65 19.30 8.24 11.59
CA ASP A 65 19.99 7.63 10.45
C ASP A 65 19.19 6.48 9.81
N GLU A 66 17.86 6.64 9.78
CA GLU A 66 16.93 5.60 9.32
C GLU A 66 15.85 6.20 8.40
N TYR A 67 15.42 5.42 7.41
CA TYR A 67 14.23 5.72 6.63
C TYR A 67 12.95 5.45 7.44
N GLU A 68 11.87 6.12 7.08
CA GLU A 68 10.52 5.79 7.53
C GLU A 68 10.27 4.26 7.42
N PRO A 69 9.70 3.61 8.45
CA PRO A 69 9.34 2.20 8.36
C PRO A 69 8.41 1.94 7.18
N ILE A 70 8.66 0.85 6.45
CA ILE A 70 7.91 0.53 5.21
C ILE A 70 6.41 0.43 5.48
N GLU A 71 6.00 -0.14 6.62
CA GLU A 71 4.60 -0.25 7.00
C GLU A 71 3.92 1.11 7.19
N SER A 72 4.59 2.05 7.88
CA SER A 72 4.06 3.41 8.09
C SER A 72 3.85 4.13 6.77
N TYR A 73 4.84 4.05 5.87
CA TYR A 73 4.76 4.62 4.54
C TYR A 73 3.60 4.02 3.72
N LEU A 74 3.51 2.68 3.67
CA LEU A 74 2.47 1.99 2.91
C LEU A 74 1.07 2.29 3.44
N ARG A 75 0.88 2.40 4.75
CA ARG A 75 -0.40 2.80 5.36
C ARG A 75 -0.83 4.18 4.89
N LYS A 76 0.08 5.17 4.92
CA LYS A 76 -0.17 6.53 4.44
C LYS A 76 -0.56 6.53 2.96
N LYS A 77 0.21 5.84 2.11
CA LYS A 77 -0.07 5.75 0.66
C LYS A 77 -1.37 5.02 0.34
N THR A 78 -1.67 3.95 1.08
CA THR A 78 -2.93 3.21 0.93
C THR A 78 -4.13 4.07 1.30
N GLN A 79 -4.06 4.81 2.42
CA GLN A 79 -5.12 5.73 2.81
C GLN A 79 -5.31 6.86 1.77
N GLU A 80 -4.23 7.44 1.26
CA GLU A 80 -4.29 8.42 0.17
C GLU A 80 -5.01 7.86 -1.07
N MET A 81 -4.82 6.58 -1.40
CA MET A 81 -5.52 5.91 -2.51
C MET A 81 -7.00 5.65 -2.21
N ILE A 82 -7.32 5.17 -1.00
CA ILE A 82 -8.71 4.95 -0.57
C ILE A 82 -9.49 6.27 -0.58
N ASP A 83 -8.91 7.35 -0.04
CA ASP A 83 -9.53 8.68 -0.03
C ASP A 83 -9.76 9.21 -1.45
N LYS A 84 -8.79 9.01 -2.36
CA LYS A 84 -8.94 9.34 -3.78
C LYS A 84 -10.13 8.60 -4.39
N ILE A 85 -10.23 7.28 -4.19
CA ILE A 85 -11.33 6.47 -4.74
C ILE A 85 -12.68 6.89 -4.14
N GLY A 86 -12.76 7.05 -2.81
CA GLY A 86 -13.98 7.48 -2.13
C GLY A 86 -14.45 8.88 -2.54
N SER A 87 -13.55 9.73 -3.02
CA SER A 87 -13.88 11.07 -3.53
C SER A 87 -14.44 11.08 -4.96
N ILE A 88 -14.34 9.98 -5.70
CA ILE A 88 -14.84 9.87 -7.08
C ILE A 88 -16.36 9.90 -7.06
N LYS A 89 -16.95 11.04 -7.42
CA LYS A 89 -18.38 11.15 -7.70
C LYS A 89 -18.63 10.63 -9.11
N ILE A 90 -19.29 9.48 -9.23
CA ILE A 90 -19.86 9.05 -10.51
C ILE A 90 -20.94 10.09 -10.86
N LYS A 91 -20.70 10.91 -11.89
CA LYS A 91 -21.78 11.67 -12.50
C LYS A 91 -22.71 10.64 -13.13
N GLY A 92 -23.87 10.42 -12.52
CA GLY A 92 -24.95 9.70 -13.18
C GLY A 92 -25.40 10.54 -14.38
N ASP A 93 -25.38 9.93 -15.56
CA ASP A 93 -26.16 10.40 -16.71
C ASP A 93 -27.66 10.14 -16.47
#